data_AF-A0A139CHK7-F1
#
_entry.id   AF-A0A139CHK7-F1
#
_cell.length_a   1.000
_cell.length_b   1.000
_cell.length_c   1.000
_cell.angle_alpha   90.00
_cell.angle_beta   90.00
_cell.angle_gamma   90.00
#
_symmetry.space_group_name_H-M   'P 1'
#
loop_
_entity.id
_entity.type
_entity.pdbx_description
1 polymer ?
#
loop_
_entity_poly.entity_id
_entity_poly.type
_entity_poly.pdbx_seq_one_letter_code
_entity_poly.pdbx_strand_id
1 'polypeptide(L)'
;MQKRLVLENDDTSYSIGAVLEICQELEIPMVLDVHHHNCYNQGEDLGDYLEDIFATWSDRTPKIHFSSPRSKKHPKRHADYINPDAFQKFLDLASNYEFDVMIEAKMKDKALFKLREELGI
;
A
#
# COMPACT_ATOMS: atom_id res chain seq x y z
N MET A 1 -3.89 -18.41 17.77
CA MET A 1 -2.77 -17.54 17.32
C MET A 1 -3.10 -16.72 16.07
N GLN A 2 -4.12 -17.06 15.26
CA GLN A 2 -4.44 -16.38 13.99
C GLN A 2 -5.11 -15.00 14.06
N LYS A 3 -5.58 -14.51 15.22
CA LYS A 3 -6.40 -13.27 15.30
C LYS A 3 -5.72 -11.97 14.84
N ARG A 4 -4.44 -12.00 14.47
CA ARG A 4 -3.64 -10.83 14.05
C ARG A 4 -2.83 -11.08 12.78
N LEU A 5 -3.02 -12.22 12.11
CA LEU A 5 -2.33 -12.48 10.86
C LEU A 5 -2.91 -11.57 9.77
N VAL A 6 -2.03 -10.99 8.97
CA VAL A 6 -2.34 -10.24 7.75
C VAL A 6 -1.33 -10.65 6.68
N LEU A 7 -1.72 -10.59 5.41
CA LEU A 7 -0.81 -10.81 4.28
C LEU A 7 -0.68 -9.54 3.47
N GLU A 8 0.44 -9.41 2.77
CA GLU A 8 0.81 -8.24 1.96
C GLU A 8 1.33 -8.71 0.60
N ASN A 9 0.99 -8.00 -0.47
CA ASN A 9 1.59 -8.23 -1.79
C ASN A 9 3.07 -7.80 -1.81
N ASP A 10 3.90 -8.50 -2.57
CA ASP A 10 5.34 -8.24 -2.63
C ASP A 10 5.81 -7.77 -4.00
N ASP A 11 7.07 -7.31 -4.08
CA ASP A 11 7.64 -6.70 -5.26
C ASP A 11 8.26 -7.70 -6.27
N THR A 12 8.13 -9.01 -6.05
CA THR A 12 8.80 -10.09 -6.81
C THR A 12 7.90 -11.24 -7.25
N SER A 13 7.00 -11.72 -6.39
CA SER A 13 6.47 -13.09 -6.46
C SER A 13 4.95 -13.14 -6.33
N TYR A 14 4.35 -12.38 -5.42
CA TYR A 14 2.91 -12.42 -5.16
C TYR A 14 2.29 -11.05 -5.44
N SER A 15 1.46 -10.99 -6.49
CA SER A 15 0.73 -9.79 -6.90
C SER A 15 -0.48 -9.56 -6.00
N ILE A 16 -1.17 -8.42 -6.19
CA ILE A 16 -2.38 -8.13 -5.42
C ILE A 16 -3.48 -9.17 -5.61
N GLY A 17 -3.67 -9.68 -6.84
CA GLY A 17 -4.69 -10.70 -7.11
C GLY A 17 -4.38 -12.03 -6.42
N ALA A 18 -3.11 -12.47 -6.45
CA ALA A 18 -2.69 -13.70 -5.81
C ALA A 18 -2.84 -13.65 -4.28
N VAL A 19 -2.46 -12.53 -3.65
CA VAL A 19 -2.60 -12.38 -2.20
C VAL A 19 -4.06 -12.21 -1.79
N LEU A 20 -4.85 -11.47 -2.57
CA LEU A 20 -6.28 -11.27 -2.31
C LEU A 20 -7.04 -12.60 -2.29
N GLU A 21 -6.79 -13.48 -3.26
CA GLU A 21 -7.40 -14.82 -3.31
C GLU A 21 -7.13 -15.62 -2.04
N ILE A 22 -5.87 -15.64 -1.58
CA ILE A 22 -5.48 -16.32 -0.33
C ILE A 22 -6.18 -15.69 0.89
N CYS A 23 -6.23 -14.36 0.94
CA CYS A 23 -6.87 -13.62 2.02
C CYS A 23 -8.38 -13.90 2.10
N GLN A 24 -9.06 -13.98 0.96
CA GLN A 24 -10.48 -14.32 0.88
C GLN A 24 -10.73 -15.77 1.29
N GLU A 25 -9.91 -16.74 0.84
CA GLU A 25 -10.05 -18.15 1.21
C GLU A 25 -9.85 -18.38 2.72
N LEU A 26 -8.87 -17.68 3.32
CA LEU A 26 -8.52 -17.83 4.73
C LEU A 26 -9.30 -16.89 5.66
N GLU A 27 -10.16 -16.03 5.11
CA GLU A 27 -10.87 -14.96 5.83
C GLU A 27 -9.93 -14.10 6.68
N ILE A 28 -8.78 -13.72 6.11
CA ILE A 28 -7.78 -12.85 6.76
C ILE A 28 -7.58 -11.54 6.00
N PRO A 29 -7.24 -10.45 6.71
CA PRO A 29 -7.03 -9.15 6.09
C PRO A 29 -5.80 -9.11 5.17
N MET A 30 -5.95 -8.38 4.07
CA MET A 30 -4.88 -8.04 3.15
C MET A 30 -4.40 -6.60 3.38
N VAL A 31 -3.12 -6.42 3.67
CA VAL A 31 -2.44 -5.13 3.60
C VAL A 31 -2.03 -4.90 2.14
N LEU A 32 -2.50 -3.82 1.53
CA LEU A 32 -2.01 -3.37 0.24
C LEU A 32 -0.69 -2.63 0.41
N ASP A 33 0.36 -3.04 -0.29
CA ASP A 33 1.53 -2.21 -0.54
C ASP A 33 1.52 -1.69 -1.98
N VAL A 34 1.35 -0.37 -2.10
CA VAL A 34 1.23 0.33 -3.38
C VAL A 34 2.57 0.32 -4.14
N HIS A 35 3.69 0.36 -3.44
CA HIS A 35 5.01 0.36 -4.08
C HIS A 35 5.38 -1.02 -4.62
N HIS A 36 5.07 -2.08 -3.88
CA HIS A 36 5.20 -3.46 -4.32
C HIS A 36 4.35 -3.71 -5.57
N HIS A 37 3.08 -3.27 -5.58
CA HIS A 37 2.21 -3.38 -6.76
C HIS A 37 2.79 -2.67 -7.99
N ASN A 38 3.36 -1.48 -7.81
CA ASN A 38 4.03 -0.74 -8.87
C ASN A 38 5.32 -1.44 -9.37
N CYS A 39 5.97 -2.25 -8.53
CA CYS A 39 7.16 -3.01 -8.90
C CYS A 39 6.82 -4.36 -9.54
N TYR A 40 5.73 -4.98 -9.11
CA TYR A 40 5.27 -6.29 -9.56
C TYR A 40 3.75 -6.34 -9.56
N ASN A 41 3.20 -6.46 -10.77
CA ASN A 41 1.80 -6.71 -11.05
C ASN A 41 1.70 -7.58 -12.30
N GLN A 42 0.53 -8.19 -12.50
CA GLN A 42 0.18 -9.03 -13.64
C GLN A 42 -0.75 -8.28 -14.62
N GLY A 43 -0.64 -6.95 -14.67
CA GLY A 43 -1.54 -6.09 -15.44
C GLY A 43 -2.83 -5.70 -14.70
N GLU A 44 -2.89 -5.94 -13.39
CA GLU A 44 -4.03 -5.54 -12.55
C GLU A 44 -4.10 -4.00 -12.44
N ASP A 45 -5.27 -3.42 -12.73
CA ASP A 45 -5.55 -2.04 -12.37
C ASP A 45 -5.86 -1.98 -10.87
N LEU A 46 -5.07 -1.21 -10.12
CA LEU A 46 -5.23 -1.13 -8.67
C LEU A 46 -6.63 -0.67 -8.26
N GLY A 47 -7.25 0.23 -9.05
CA GLY A 47 -8.58 0.77 -8.74
C GLY A 47 -9.66 -0.30 -8.68
N ASP A 48 -9.56 -1.32 -9.55
CA ASP A 48 -10.52 -2.43 -9.64
C ASP A 48 -10.45 -3.37 -8.43
N TYR A 49 -9.36 -3.33 -7.65
CA TYR A 49 -9.12 -4.23 -6.52
C TYR A 49 -9.34 -3.57 -5.15
N LEU A 50 -9.45 -2.24 -5.07
CA LEU A 50 -9.52 -1.54 -3.78
C LEU A 50 -10.73 -1.97 -2.94
N GLU A 51 -11.89 -2.14 -3.57
CA GLU A 51 -13.13 -2.55 -2.88
C GLU A 51 -12.94 -3.91 -2.20
N ASP A 52 -12.47 -4.90 -2.96
CA ASP A 52 -12.27 -6.26 -2.46
C ASP A 52 -11.15 -6.35 -1.43
N ILE A 53 -10.04 -5.63 -1.63
CA ILE A 53 -8.94 -5.57 -0.66
C ILE A 53 -9.44 -5.00 0.67
N PHE A 54 -10.16 -3.88 0.66
CA PHE A 54 -10.66 -3.27 1.89
C PHE A 54 -11.77 -4.09 2.54
N ALA A 55 -12.58 -4.80 1.76
CA ALA A 55 -13.57 -5.74 2.29
C ALA A 55 -12.94 -6.87 3.15
N THR A 56 -11.68 -7.25 2.92
CA THR A 56 -10.99 -8.26 3.75
C THR A 56 -10.80 -7.83 5.22
N TRP A 57 -10.95 -6.54 5.54
CA TRP A 57 -10.78 -6.03 6.91
C TRP A 57 -12.05 -6.08 7.75
N SER A 58 -13.20 -6.41 7.15
CA SER A 58 -14.50 -6.51 7.81
C SER A 58 -14.84 -5.26 8.66
N ASP A 59 -14.81 -5.38 9.98
CA ASP A 59 -15.18 -4.35 10.97
C ASP A 59 -14.01 -3.47 11.41
N ARG A 60 -12.82 -3.67 10.83
CA ARG A 60 -11.59 -2.98 11.22
C ARG A 60 -11.16 -2.00 10.14
N THR A 61 -10.53 -0.90 10.53
CA THR A 61 -9.93 0.05 9.60
C THR A 61 -8.82 -0.62 8.78
N PRO A 62 -8.88 -0.59 7.43
CA PRO A 62 -7.81 -1.07 6.58
C PRO A 62 -6.49 -0.37 6.84
N LYS A 63 -5.39 -1.14 6.73
CA LYS A 63 -4.03 -0.60 6.73
C LYS A 63 -3.40 -0.82 5.36
N ILE A 64 -2.77 0.22 4.83
CA ILE A 64 -1.97 0.14 3.61
C ILE A 64 -0.53 0.57 3.88
N HIS A 65 0.40 0.11 3.05
CA HIS A 65 1.79 0.54 3.04
C HIS A 65 2.05 1.42 1.81
N PHE A 66 2.75 2.53 2.03
CA PHE A 66 3.13 3.44 0.96
C PHE A 66 4.61 3.82 1.06
N SER A 67 5.33 3.60 -0.03
CA SER A 67 6.72 4.02 -0.20
C SER A 67 6.96 4.60 -1.60
N SER A 68 8.15 5.17 -1.81
CA SER A 68 8.56 5.72 -3.10
C SER A 68 9.87 5.10 -3.56
N PRO A 69 10.07 4.86 -4.87
CA PRO A 69 11.31 4.29 -5.39
C PRO A 69 12.49 5.22 -5.15
N ARG A 70 13.62 4.68 -4.71
CA ARG A 70 14.87 5.43 -4.53
C ARG A 70 15.35 6.05 -5.83
N SER A 71 15.19 5.34 -6.94
CA SER A 71 15.53 5.83 -8.28
C SER A 71 14.97 4.89 -9.35
N LYS A 72 14.91 5.34 -10.61
CA LYS A 72 14.57 4.48 -11.77
C LYS A 72 15.48 3.24 -11.90
N LYS A 73 16.74 3.32 -11.47
CA LYS A 73 17.71 2.20 -11.49
C LYS A 73 17.52 1.21 -10.35
N HIS A 74 16.84 1.63 -9.27
CA HIS A 74 16.60 0.84 -8.08
C HIS A 74 15.14 1.02 -7.64
N PRO A 75 14.17 0.57 -8.46
CA PRO A 75 12.76 0.84 -8.21
C PRO A 75 12.30 0.26 -6.89
N LYS A 76 12.72 -0.98 -6.57
CA LYS A 76 12.36 -1.74 -5.36
C LYS A 76 12.93 -1.23 -4.04
N ARG A 77 13.80 -0.22 -4.06
CA ARG A 77 14.44 0.29 -2.83
C ARG A 77 13.69 1.52 -2.38
N HIS A 78 13.32 1.59 -1.09
CA HIS A 78 12.65 2.77 -0.56
C HIS A 78 13.55 4.01 -0.61
N ALA A 79 12.95 5.12 -1.00
CA ALA A 79 13.54 6.44 -0.99
C ALA A 79 13.71 6.97 0.45
N ASP A 80 14.45 8.08 0.57
CA ASP A 80 14.62 8.77 1.85
C ASP A 80 13.31 9.44 2.30
N TYR A 81 12.52 9.92 1.33
CA TYR A 81 11.25 10.62 1.52
C TYR A 81 10.19 10.09 0.55
N ILE A 82 8.93 10.37 0.83
CA ILE A 82 7.79 10.05 -0.04
C ILE A 82 7.69 11.09 -1.14
N ASN A 83 7.30 10.66 -2.34
CA ASN A 83 6.91 11.56 -3.42
C ASN A 83 5.47 12.04 -3.18
N PRO A 84 5.23 13.34 -2.90
CA PRO A 84 3.91 13.86 -2.56
C PRO A 84 2.91 13.73 -3.73
N ASP A 85 3.34 13.90 -4.98
CA ASP A 85 2.44 13.77 -6.14
C ASP A 85 1.95 12.34 -6.32
N ALA A 86 2.84 11.37 -6.12
CA ALA A 86 2.48 9.95 -6.20
C ALA A 86 1.55 9.55 -5.04
N PHE A 87 1.80 10.10 -3.86
CA PHE A 87 0.96 9.87 -2.69
C PHE A 87 -0.43 10.47 -2.88
N GLN A 88 -0.54 11.73 -3.34
CA GLN A 88 -1.81 12.39 -3.61
C GLN A 88 -2.63 11.62 -4.65
N LYS A 89 -2.01 11.14 -5.72
CA LYS A 89 -2.70 10.32 -6.74
C LYS A 89 -3.31 9.05 -6.15
N PHE A 90 -2.61 8.41 -5.21
CA PHE A 90 -3.17 7.24 -4.52
C PHE A 90 -4.32 7.63 -3.60
N LEU A 91 -4.22 8.75 -2.86
CA LEU A 91 -5.32 9.25 -2.05
C LEU A 91 -6.56 9.59 -2.89
N ASP A 92 -6.37 10.18 -4.08
CA ASP A 92 -7.46 10.49 -5.00
C ASP A 92 -8.15 9.21 -5.50
N LEU A 93 -7.35 8.18 -5.85
CA LEU A 93 -7.85 6.86 -6.27
C LEU A 93 -8.65 6.17 -5.16
N ALA A 94 -8.17 6.25 -3.91
CA ALA A 94 -8.79 5.61 -2.75
C ALA A 94 -9.73 6.54 -1.96
N SER A 95 -10.14 7.68 -2.53
CA SER A 95 -10.85 8.75 -1.82
C SER A 95 -12.22 8.36 -1.24
N ASN A 96 -12.81 7.26 -1.71
CA ASN A 96 -14.08 6.73 -1.21
C ASN A 96 -13.94 5.84 0.04
N TYR A 97 -12.72 5.67 0.58
CA TYR A 97 -12.43 4.72 1.65
C TYR A 97 -11.74 5.39 2.84
N GLU A 98 -12.01 4.90 4.04
CA GLU A 98 -11.29 5.26 5.26
C GLU A 98 -10.23 4.20 5.56
N PHE A 99 -8.97 4.60 5.71
CA PHE A 99 -7.85 3.69 5.95
C PHE A 99 -6.66 4.39 6.63
N ASP A 100 -5.80 3.59 7.25
CA ASP A 100 -4.53 4.04 7.82
C ASP A 100 -3.37 3.78 6.85
N VAL A 101 -2.47 4.77 6.73
CA VAL A 101 -1.27 4.68 5.90
C VAL A 101 -0.03 4.47 6.77
N MET A 102 0.67 3.37 6.55
CA MET A 102 2.04 3.18 7.03
C MET A 102 3.03 3.74 6.00
N ILE A 103 3.77 4.77 6.39
CA ILE A 103 4.80 5.38 5.55
C ILE A 103 6.11 4.60 5.71
N GLU A 104 6.57 4.00 4.61
CA GLU A 104 7.83 3.25 4.59
C GLU A 104 8.92 4.02 3.84
N ALA A 105 9.65 4.85 4.58
CA ALA A 105 10.75 5.65 4.05
C ALA A 105 11.97 5.60 4.99
N LYS A 106 13.18 5.77 4.45
CA LYS A 106 14.41 5.65 5.27
C LYS A 106 14.51 6.70 6.37
N MET A 107 13.93 7.88 6.15
CA MET A 107 13.95 8.98 7.13
C MET A 107 12.87 8.87 8.21
N LYS A 108 12.04 7.80 8.19
CA LYS A 108 11.02 7.50 9.21
C LYS A 108 10.12 8.71 9.48
N ASP A 109 9.98 9.15 10.73
CA ASP A 109 9.12 10.28 11.14
C ASP A 109 9.41 11.58 10.38
N LYS A 110 10.67 11.81 9.98
CA LYS A 110 11.03 13.00 9.17
C LYS A 110 10.40 12.95 7.78
N ALA A 111 10.18 11.76 7.23
CA ALA A 111 9.46 11.60 5.97
C ALA A 111 7.98 11.96 6.13
N LEU A 112 7.35 11.57 7.24
CA LEU A 112 5.97 11.94 7.54
C LEU A 112 5.81 13.45 7.71
N PHE A 113 6.66 14.11 8.51
CA PHE A 113 6.55 15.56 8.72
C PHE A 113 6.75 16.35 7.41
N LYS A 114 7.72 15.94 6.59
CA LYS A 114 7.94 16.55 5.30
C LYS A 114 6.75 16.35 4.36
N LEU A 115 6.21 15.14 4.29
CA LEU A 115 5.05 14.83 3.45
C LEU A 115 3.85 15.69 3.85
N ARG A 116 3.59 15.85 5.15
CA ARG A 116 2.53 16.72 5.66
C ARG A 116 2.69 18.18 5.25
N GLU A 117 3.90 18.71 5.38
CA GLU A 117 4.24 20.08 4.93
C GLU A 117 4.00 20.24 3.43
N GLU A 118 4.44 19.27 2.61
CA GLU A 118 4.28 19.31 1.15
C GLU A 118 2.82 19.16 0.70
N LEU A 119 1.97 18.48 1.48
CA LEU A 119 0.53 18.35 1.24
C LEU A 119 -0.31 19.50 1.85
N GLY A 120 0.29 20.34 2.70
CA GLY A 120 -0.40 21.44 3.38
C GLY A 120 -1.35 21.01 4.51
N ILE A 121 -1.04 19.91 5.21
CA ILE A 121 -1.88 19.33 6.31
C ILE A 121 -1.18 19.19 7.66
#